data_AF-A0A8T7LHU5-F1
#
_entry.id   AF-A0A8T7LHU5-F1
#
_cell.length_a   1.000
_cell.length_b   1.000
_cell.length_c   1.000
_cell.angle_alpha   90.00
_cell.angle_beta   90.00
_cell.angle_gamma   90.00
#
_symmetry.space_group_name_H-M   'P 1'
#
loop_
_entity.id
_entity.type
_entity.pdbx_description
1 polymer ?
#
loop_
_entity_poly.entity_id
_entity_poly.type
_entity_poly.pdbx_seq_one_letter_code
_entity_poly.pdbx_strand_id
1 'polypeptide(L)' 'MTLDIEGVRLRLLSDQSYDCLDELRRFRHLFRSAYRLRLDAERLALAYRRARVLEHVYRADIEQFLAFLDDLIRVESG' A
#
# COMPACT_ATOMS: atom_id res chain seq x y z
N MET A 1 2.32 1.03 8.70
CA MET A 1 2.92 2.22 8.05
C MET A 1 1.90 3.35 7.84
N THR A 2 0.72 3.24 8.45
CA THR A 2 -0.37 4.23 8.42
C THR A 2 -0.30 5.25 9.56
N LEU A 3 0.52 4.98 10.57
CA LEU A 3 0.71 5.88 11.70
C LEU A 3 1.60 7.06 11.31
N ASP A 4 1.12 8.23 11.67
CA ASP A 4 1.90 9.44 11.80
C ASP A 4 2.64 9.43 13.14
N ILE A 5 3.92 9.80 13.12
CA ILE A 5 4.74 9.93 14.31
C ILE A 5 5.21 11.38 14.35
N GLU A 6 4.57 12.16 15.21
CA GLU A 6 4.83 13.59 15.35
C GLU A 6 6.33 13.88 15.57
N GLY A 7 6.86 14.82 14.80
CA GLY A 7 8.28 15.22 14.87
C GLY A 7 9.27 14.19 14.35
N VAL A 8 8.83 13.02 13.87
CA VAL A 8 9.71 11.96 13.40
C VAL A 8 9.41 11.58 11.96
N ARG A 9 8.16 11.24 11.64
CA ARG A 9 7.83 10.63 10.36
C ARG A 9 6.32 10.68 10.07
N LEU A 10 5.97 11.29 8.94
CA LEU A 10 4.63 11.25 8.38
C LEU A 10 4.17 9.79 8.12
N ARG A 11 2.87 9.54 8.12
CA ARG A 11 2.35 8.27 7.59
C ARG A 11 2.77 8.08 6.12
N LEU A 12 3.17 6.85 5.76
CA LEU A 12 3.55 6.52 4.38
C LEU A 12 2.33 6.16 3.54
N LEU A 13 1.37 5.45 4.13
CA LEU A 13 0.19 4.94 3.44
C LEU A 13 -1.05 5.53 4.07
N SER A 14 -1.99 5.97 3.23
CA SER A 14 -3.37 6.14 3.66
C SER A 14 -3.98 4.80 4.10
N ASP A 15 -5.04 4.86 4.91
CA ASP A 15 -5.74 3.64 5.33
C ASP A 15 -6.31 2.89 4.13
N GLN A 16 -6.77 3.60 3.09
CA GLN A 16 -7.28 3.01 1.86
C GLN A 16 -6.19 2.23 1.09
N SER A 17 -5.01 2.82 0.91
CA SER A 17 -3.88 2.12 0.28
C SER A 17 -3.44 0.92 1.10
N TYR A 18 -3.39 1.06 2.42
CA TYR A 18 -3.04 -0.02 3.33
C TYR A 18 -4.01 -1.20 3.21
N ASP A 19 -5.31 -0.96 3.26
CA ASP A 19 -6.33 -2.00 3.14
C ASP A 19 -6.26 -2.71 1.78
N CYS A 20 -6.04 -1.97 0.69
CA CYS A 20 -5.89 -2.56 -0.63
C CYS A 20 -4.62 -3.44 -0.71
N LEU A 21 -3.49 -2.95 -0.20
CA LEU A 21 -2.24 -3.70 -0.15
C LEU A 21 -2.34 -4.95 0.72
N ASP A 22 -3.04 -4.87 1.86
CA ASP A 22 -3.25 -6.02 2.74
C ASP A 22 -4.10 -7.10 2.05
N GLU A 23 -5.17 -6.73 1.34
CA GLU A 23 -5.98 -7.68 0.58
C GLU A 23 -5.16 -8.36 -0.54
N LEU A 24 -4.36 -7.58 -1.31
CA LEU A 24 -3.47 -8.15 -2.33
C LEU A 24 -2.42 -9.09 -1.71
N ARG A 25 -1.90 -8.74 -0.53
CA ARG A 25 -0.97 -9.59 0.22
C ARG A 25 -1.66 -10.90 0.64
N ARG A 26 -2.86 -10.84 1.21
CA ARG A 26 -3.67 -12.03 1.59
C ARG A 26 -3.94 -12.92 0.39
N PHE A 27 -4.40 -12.34 -0.72
CA PHE A 27 -4.63 -13.09 -1.96
C PHE A 27 -3.36 -13.80 -2.44
N ARG A 28 -2.21 -13.12 -2.43
CA ARG A 28 -0.93 -13.72 -2.79
C ARG A 28 -0.52 -14.89 -1.88
N HIS A 29 -0.79 -14.80 -0.57
CA HIS A 29 -0.54 -15.91 0.35
C HIS A 29 -1.44 -17.12 0.04
N LEU A 30 -2.73 -16.88 -0.23
CA LEU A 30 -3.67 -17.93 -0.64
C LEU A 30 -3.22 -18.58 -1.96
N PHE A 31 -2.91 -17.78 -2.98
CA PHE A 31 -2.46 -18.25 -4.28
C PHE A 31 -1.23 -19.16 -4.17
N ARG A 32 -0.26 -18.81 -3.32
CA ARG A 32 0.93 -19.63 -3.05
C ARG A 32 0.64 -20.95 -2.33
N SER A 33 -0.42 -21.02 -1.54
CA SER A 33 -0.82 -22.25 -0.85
C SER A 33 -1.75 -23.15 -1.68
N ALA A 34 -2.44 -22.58 -2.67
CA ALA A 34 -3.57 -23.19 -3.36
C ALA A 34 -3.21 -23.90 -4.67
N TYR A 35 -1.95 -24.30 -4.91
CA TYR A 35 -1.52 -24.97 -6.15
C TYR A 35 -2.33 -26.23 -6.53
N ARG A 36 -3.16 -26.77 -5.61
CA ARG A 36 -4.08 -27.90 -5.85
C ARG A 36 -5.58 -27.55 -5.76
N LEU A 37 -5.95 -26.31 -5.44
CA LEU A 37 -7.35 -25.88 -5.32
C LEU A 37 -7.78 -25.07 -6.55
N ARG A 38 -9.05 -25.22 -6.93
CA ARG A 38 -9.69 -24.31 -7.89
C ARG A 38 -9.67 -22.91 -7.30
N LEU A 39 -9.23 -21.93 -8.10
CA LEU A 39 -9.30 -20.53 -7.74
C LEU A 39 -10.76 -20.11 -7.59
N ASP A 40 -11.05 -19.48 -6.46
CA ASP A 40 -12.34 -18.86 -6.19
C ASP A 40 -12.45 -17.56 -7.00
N ALA A 41 -13.45 -17.50 -7.88
CA ALA A 41 -13.69 -16.37 -8.77
C ALA A 41 -14.04 -15.09 -8.00
N GLU A 42 -14.75 -15.18 -6.88
CA GLU A 42 -15.11 -14.02 -6.07
C GLU A 42 -13.88 -13.41 -5.39
N ARG A 43 -12.99 -14.27 -4.89
CA ARG A 43 -11.71 -13.83 -4.31
C ARG A 43 -10.82 -13.16 -5.36
N LEU A 44 -10.76 -13.71 -6.57
CA LEU A 44 -10.02 -13.10 -7.67
C LEU A 44 -10.61 -11.73 -8.05
N ALA A 45 -11.94 -11.63 -8.15
CA ALA A 45 -12.61 -10.38 -8.46
C ALA A 45 -12.39 -9.32 -7.38
N LEU A 46 -12.36 -9.70 -6.10
CA LEU A 46 -12.03 -8.79 -5.00
C LEU A 46 -10.60 -8.27 -5.11
N ALA A 47 -9.62 -9.15 -5.31
CA ALA A 47 -8.22 -8.77 -5.48
C ALA A 47 -8.06 -7.81 -6.67
N TYR A 48 -8.72 -8.09 -7.80
CA TYR A 48 -8.72 -7.21 -8.96
C TYR A 48 -9.28 -5.81 -8.65
N ARG A 49 -10.43 -5.72 -7.98
CA ARG A 49 -11.01 -4.42 -7.58
C ARG A 49 -10.07 -3.64 -6.68
N ARG A 50 -9.43 -4.29 -5.70
CA ARG A 50 -8.46 -3.63 -4.80
C ARG A 50 -7.20 -3.18 -5.54
N ALA A 51 -6.71 -3.95 -6.50
CA ALA A 51 -5.59 -3.53 -7.35
C ALA A 51 -5.93 -2.26 -8.15
N ARG A 52 -7.13 -2.17 -8.72
CA ARG A 52 -7.59 -0.98 -9.46
C ARG A 52 -7.71 0.26 -8.58
N VAL A 53 -8.22 0.11 -7.36
CA VAL A 53 -8.22 1.22 -6.39
C VAL A 53 -6.79 1.65 -6.07
N LEU A 54 -5.93 0.68 -5.74
CA LEU A 54 -4.54 0.94 -5.37
C LEU A 54 -3.75 1.66 -6.47
N GLU A 55 -3.98 1.33 -7.74
CA GLU A 55 -3.37 2.00 -8.90
C GLU A 55 -3.59 3.52 -8.89
N HIS A 56 -4.75 3.98 -8.40
CA HIS A 56 -5.09 5.39 -8.34
C HIS A 56 -4.54 6.11 -7.10
N VAL A 57 -4.45 5.42 -5.96
CA VAL A 57 -4.11 6.08 -4.67
C VAL A 57 -2.65 5.90 -4.26
N TYR A 58 -2.01 4.80 -4.68
CA TYR A 58 -0.67 4.44 -4.21
C TYR A 58 0.39 5.46 -4.62
N ARG A 59 0.32 5.97 -5.86
CA ARG A 59 1.28 6.95 -6.37
C ARG A 59 1.31 8.21 -5.52
N ALA A 60 0.13 8.75 -5.19
CA ALA A 60 0.00 9.96 -4.40
C ALA A 60 0.58 9.79 -2.98
N ASP A 61 0.29 8.65 -2.33
CA ASP A 61 0.83 8.33 -1.00
C ASP A 61 2.38 8.29 -1.01
N ILE A 62 2.97 7.67 -2.03
CA ILE A 62 4.43 7.60 -2.17
C ILE A 62 5.04 8.97 -2.48
N GLU A 63 4.46 9.73 -3.40
CA GLU A 63 4.95 11.06 -3.78
C GLU A 63 4.90 12.04 -2.60
N GLN A 64 3.83 12.00 -1.80
CA GLN A 64 3.72 12.80 -0.58
C GLN A 64 4.83 12.47 0.43
N PHE A 65 5.10 11.18 0.61
CA PHE A 65 6.13 10.76 1.55
C PHE A 65 7.56 11.07 1.06
N LEU A 66 7.83 10.94 -0.24
CA LEU A 66 9.10 11.32 -0.82
C LEU A 66 9.36 12.83 -0.70
N ALA A 67 8.34 13.66 -0.94
CA ALA A 67 8.45 15.10 -0.74
C ALA A 67 8.82 15.45 0.71
N PHE A 68 8.22 14.79 1.70
CA PHE A 68 8.60 14.93 3.11
C PHE A 68 10.09 14.60 3.35
N LEU A 69 10.60 13.52 2.75
CA LEU A 69 12.01 13.15 2.89
C LEU A 69 12.95 14.16 2.21
N ASP A 70 12.59 14.66 1.03
CA ASP A 70 13.37 15.66 0.31
C ASP A 70 13.48 16.97 1.12
N ASP A 71 12.39 17.39 1.75
CA ASP A 71 12.39 18.57 2.62
C ASP A 71 13.24 18.35 3.88
N LEU A 72 13.19 17.16 4.49
CA LEU A 72 14.02 16.82 5.65
C LEU A 72 15.52 16.88 5.31
N ILE A 73 15.92 16.30 4.17
CA ILE A 73 17.32 16.30 3.70
C ILE A 73 17.82 17.73 3.43
N ARG A 74 16.96 18.60 2.88
CA ARG A 74 17.30 20.01 2.62
C ARG A 74 17.56 20.78 3.91
N VAL A 75 16.73 20.56 4.94
CA VAL A 75 16.91 21.21 6.25
C VAL A 75 18.22 20.79 6.92
N GLU A 76 18.64 19.52 6.79
CA GLU A 76 19.91 19.05 7.36
C GLU A 76 21.15 19.57 6.61
N SER A 77 21.00 19.99 5.35
CA SER A 77 22.11 20.39 4.48
C SER A 77 22.40 21.92 4.46
N GLY A 78 21.58 22.73 5.14
CA GLY A 78 21.70 24.20 5.20
C GLY A 78 22.02 24.69 6.60
#